data_AF-A0A662G581-F1
#
_entry.id   AF-A0A662G581-F1
#
_cell.length_a   1.000
_cell.length_b   1.000
_cell.length_c   1.000
_cell.angle_alpha   90.00
_cell.angle_beta   90.00
_cell.angle_gamma   90.00
#
_symmetry.space_group_name_H-M   'P 1'
#
loop_
_entity.id
_entity.type
_entity.pdbx_description
1 polymer ?
#
loop_
_entity_poly.entity_id
_entity_poly.type
_entity_poly.pdbx_seq_one_letter_code
_entity_poly.pdbx_strand_id
1 'polypeptide(L)'
;MSKKFRFTIMLKDICISKSQVSLDQIVNAGSLKEFIEEYVEKNRALPTSALQIFSRGKLQGIIEAIRMLRSLYAFNVEVYFITPFGLVWEDEPLVPYRECLDTLSIDKIRRLFSIFNAEDYIYDVLESQPDFLYLYVNTKILKLLDLINYVSKETLTILVLDTGLFTNRPNIKAVYPSSSLLTIFKKYGLKINSDNFPGAFLLYLSKLLYRLSFEMGSRKFLEYLQRVKNSPKDFLALITSPESLYYVEKARDQSILRFIRAMGENRDKEKSNYNQ
;
A
#
# COMPACT_ATOMS: atom_id res chain seq x y z
N MET A 1 -7.75 -11.09 -25.36
CA MET A 1 -7.17 -10.04 -24.50
C MET A 1 -6.70 -10.69 -23.20
N SER A 2 -5.45 -10.48 -22.76
CA SER A 2 -5.00 -11.02 -21.47
C SER A 2 -5.65 -10.24 -20.32
N LYS A 3 -6.23 -10.94 -19.34
CA LYS A 3 -6.77 -10.34 -18.11
C LYS A 3 -5.68 -9.51 -17.42
N LYS A 4 -5.98 -8.26 -17.05
CA LYS A 4 -5.08 -7.42 -16.24
C LYS A 4 -5.06 -7.92 -14.80
N PHE A 5 -3.94 -7.76 -14.12
CA PHE A 5 -3.83 -8.05 -12.69
C PHE A 5 -4.52 -6.95 -11.87
N ARG A 6 -5.39 -7.32 -10.93
CA ARG A 6 -5.97 -6.39 -9.97
C ARG A 6 -4.91 -6.03 -8.91
N PHE A 7 -4.50 -4.77 -8.91
CA PHE A 7 -3.58 -4.21 -7.92
C PHE A 7 -4.39 -3.31 -6.97
N THR A 8 -4.68 -3.83 -5.78
CA THR A 8 -5.43 -3.12 -4.76
C THR A 8 -4.47 -2.43 -3.78
N ILE A 9 -4.67 -1.13 -3.58
CA ILE A 9 -3.95 -0.31 -2.61
C ILE A 9 -4.96 0.05 -1.52
N MET A 10 -4.74 -0.43 -0.31
CA MET A 10 -5.60 -0.18 0.84
C MET A 10 -4.79 0.48 1.95
N LEU A 11 -5.14 1.70 2.31
CA LEU A 11 -4.34 2.54 3.19
C LEU A 11 -5.21 3.05 4.32
N LYS A 12 -4.80 2.90 5.57
CA LYS A 12 -5.44 3.63 6.65
C LYS A 12 -5.29 5.14 6.46
N ASP A 13 -6.23 5.87 7.02
CA ASP A 13 -6.22 7.32 7.06
C ASP A 13 -4.97 7.93 7.74
N ILE A 14 -4.87 9.25 7.62
CA ILE A 14 -3.85 10.07 8.25
C ILE A 14 -4.49 11.19 9.07
N CYS A 15 -3.84 11.56 10.16
CA CYS A 15 -4.29 12.65 11.03
C CYS A 15 -4.05 14.00 10.36
N ILE A 16 -5.11 14.81 10.26
CA ILE A 16 -5.05 16.17 9.74
C ILE A 16 -5.28 17.12 10.91
N SER A 17 -4.27 17.25 11.77
CA SER A 17 -4.36 17.97 13.05
C SER A 17 -4.80 19.43 12.93
N LYS A 18 -4.61 20.05 11.76
CA LYS A 18 -5.06 21.42 11.47
C LYS A 18 -6.56 21.53 11.14
N SER A 19 -7.25 20.41 10.93
CA SER A 19 -8.69 20.44 10.68
C SER A 19 -9.45 20.89 11.92
N GLN A 20 -10.49 21.70 11.70
CA GLN A 20 -11.43 22.13 12.72
C GLN A 20 -12.57 21.12 12.93
N VAL A 21 -12.73 20.16 12.01
CA VAL A 21 -13.77 19.14 12.09
C VAL A 21 -13.28 17.99 12.96
N SER A 22 -14.04 17.68 14.01
CA SER A 22 -13.78 16.49 14.83
C SER A 22 -14.61 15.30 14.33
N LEU A 23 -14.15 14.07 14.61
CA LEU A 23 -14.92 12.87 14.27
C LEU A 23 -16.31 12.88 14.94
N ASP A 24 -16.41 13.40 16.16
CA ASP A 24 -17.69 13.40 16.89
C ASP A 24 -18.72 14.30 16.21
N GLN A 25 -18.30 15.38 15.54
CA GLN A 25 -19.21 16.20 14.72
C GLN A 25 -19.77 15.40 13.53
N ILE A 26 -18.94 14.57 12.90
CA ILE A 26 -19.36 13.72 11.77
C ILE A 26 -20.30 12.62 12.25
N VAL A 27 -20.00 11.98 13.39
CA VAL A 27 -20.87 10.94 13.98
C VAL A 27 -22.23 11.51 14.37
N ASN A 28 -22.27 12.72 14.91
CA ASN A 28 -23.52 13.36 15.34
C ASN A 28 -24.44 13.76 14.18
N ALA A 29 -23.90 13.89 12.96
CA ALA A 29 -24.70 14.15 11.76
C ALA A 29 -25.39 12.90 11.19
N GLY A 30 -25.16 11.72 11.78
CA GLY A 30 -25.78 10.45 11.35
C GLY A 30 -24.88 9.65 10.39
N SER A 31 -24.42 10.28 9.32
CA SER A 31 -23.52 9.66 8.34
C SER A 31 -22.46 10.61 7.79
N LEU A 32 -21.39 10.04 7.23
CA LEU A 32 -20.36 10.83 6.53
C LEU A 32 -20.96 11.63 5.37
N LYS A 33 -21.91 11.04 4.64
CA LYS A 33 -22.58 11.68 3.50
C LYS A 33 -23.39 12.90 3.96
N GLU A 34 -24.25 12.73 4.96
CA GLU A 34 -25.07 13.82 5.51
C GLU A 34 -24.17 14.95 6.04
N PHE A 35 -23.10 14.61 6.75
CA PHE A 35 -22.14 15.61 7.21
C PHE A 35 -21.49 16.39 6.06
N ILE A 36 -21.08 15.71 4.99
CA ILE A 36 -20.47 16.37 3.82
C ILE A 36 -21.47 17.34 3.18
N GLU A 37 -22.72 16.91 3.00
CA GLU A 37 -23.77 17.74 2.41
C GLU A 37 -24.00 19.02 3.25
N GLU A 38 -24.19 18.88 4.57
CA GLU A 38 -24.33 20.01 5.49
C GLU A 38 -23.09 20.94 5.49
N TYR A 39 -21.89 20.35 5.47
CA TYR A 39 -20.64 21.10 5.51
C TYR A 39 -20.45 21.93 4.23
N VAL A 40 -20.77 21.37 3.07
CA VAL A 40 -20.69 22.03 1.77
C VAL A 40 -21.68 23.18 1.69
N GLU A 41 -22.94 22.95 2.10
CA GLU A 41 -23.99 23.98 2.13
C GLU A 41 -23.59 25.16 3.02
N LYS A 42 -23.10 24.88 4.23
CA LYS A 42 -22.75 25.90 5.22
C LYS A 42 -21.51 26.70 4.85
N ASN A 43 -20.46 26.05 4.35
CA ASN A 43 -19.17 26.69 4.12
C ASN A 43 -18.97 27.13 2.66
N ARG A 44 -19.89 26.79 1.75
CA ARG A 44 -19.76 26.99 0.30
C ARG A 44 -18.43 26.47 -0.25
N ALA A 45 -17.91 25.41 0.36
CA ALA A 45 -16.63 24.80 0.00
C ALA A 45 -16.90 23.55 -0.84
N LEU A 46 -16.16 23.37 -1.93
CA LEU A 46 -16.23 22.14 -2.70
C LEU A 46 -15.56 20.99 -1.93
N PRO A 47 -16.17 19.80 -1.84
CA PRO A 47 -15.52 18.67 -1.23
C PRO A 47 -14.29 18.27 -2.06
N THR A 48 -13.27 17.73 -1.40
CA THR A 48 -12.06 17.22 -2.06
C THR A 48 -12.08 15.71 -2.03
N SER A 49 -11.48 15.08 -3.04
CA SER A 49 -11.37 13.62 -3.11
C SER A 49 -10.54 13.08 -1.94
N ALA A 50 -10.86 11.87 -1.47
CA ALA A 50 -10.10 11.19 -0.43
C ALA A 50 -8.60 11.12 -0.77
N LEU A 51 -8.26 10.87 -2.03
CA LEU A 51 -6.86 10.86 -2.49
C LEU A 51 -6.16 12.20 -2.26
N GLN A 52 -6.77 13.32 -2.67
CA GLN A 52 -6.21 14.65 -2.45
C GLN A 52 -6.06 14.98 -0.96
N ILE A 53 -7.02 14.55 -0.15
CA ILE A 53 -6.99 14.79 1.29
C ILE A 53 -5.88 13.98 1.96
N PHE A 54 -5.71 12.72 1.59
CA PHE A 54 -4.79 11.84 2.28
C PHE A 54 -3.39 11.80 1.68
N SER A 55 -3.14 12.34 0.48
CA SER A 55 -1.82 12.33 -0.20
C SER A 55 -0.75 13.27 0.39
N ARG A 56 -0.71 13.43 1.72
CA ARG A 56 0.23 14.30 2.45
C ARG A 56 0.83 13.56 3.65
N GLY A 57 1.85 14.14 4.28
CA GLY A 57 2.50 13.53 5.46
C GLY A 57 2.92 12.07 5.21
N LYS A 58 2.34 11.14 5.97
CA LYS A 58 2.62 9.69 5.87
C LYS A 58 2.41 9.07 4.50
N LEU A 59 1.50 9.63 3.69
CA LEU A 59 1.19 9.11 2.36
C LEU A 59 1.71 10.02 1.25
N GLN A 60 2.69 10.88 1.55
CA GLN A 60 3.36 11.67 0.51
C GLN A 60 3.94 10.75 -0.58
N GLY A 61 3.68 11.09 -1.84
CA GLY A 61 4.14 10.31 -3.01
C GLY A 61 3.11 9.30 -3.54
N ILE A 62 1.99 9.08 -2.85
CA ILE A 62 0.94 8.15 -3.30
C ILE A 62 0.37 8.50 -4.67
N ILE A 63 0.09 9.78 -4.96
CA ILE A 63 -0.47 10.21 -6.26
C ILE A 63 0.47 9.82 -7.40
N GLU A 64 1.77 10.07 -7.22
CA GLU A 64 2.77 9.72 -8.23
C GLU A 64 2.86 8.19 -8.39
N ALA A 65 2.83 7.45 -7.29
CA ALA A 65 2.86 6.00 -7.29
C ALA A 65 1.65 5.40 -8.04
N ILE A 66 0.43 5.84 -7.73
CA ILE A 66 -0.80 5.42 -8.39
C ILE A 66 -0.72 5.72 -9.89
N ARG A 67 -0.27 6.92 -10.27
CA ARG A 67 -0.11 7.31 -11.67
C ARG A 67 0.87 6.38 -12.42
N MET A 68 1.99 6.01 -11.79
CA MET A 68 2.96 5.08 -12.36
C MET A 68 2.39 3.66 -12.48
N LEU A 69 1.63 3.18 -11.50
CA LEU A 69 1.02 1.85 -11.56
C LEU A 69 -0.08 1.81 -12.64
N ARG A 70 -0.90 2.86 -12.77
CA ARG A 70 -1.94 2.96 -13.80
C ARG A 70 -1.39 3.09 -15.22
N SER A 71 -0.19 3.63 -15.39
CA SER A 71 0.45 3.69 -16.72
C SER A 71 0.95 2.32 -17.20
N LEU A 72 1.07 1.34 -16.30
CA LEU A 72 1.42 -0.03 -16.66
C LEU A 72 0.17 -0.77 -17.17
N TYR A 73 0.19 -1.16 -18.45
CA TYR A 73 -0.90 -1.92 -19.08
C TYR A 73 -1.29 -3.20 -18.31
N ALA A 74 -0.35 -3.78 -17.54
CA ALA A 74 -0.55 -4.99 -16.78
C ALA A 74 -1.53 -4.87 -15.61
N PHE A 75 -1.77 -3.66 -15.07
CA PHE A 75 -2.53 -3.47 -13.84
C PHE A 75 -3.90 -2.81 -14.06
N ASN A 76 -4.88 -3.30 -13.31
CA ASN A 76 -6.09 -2.55 -12.94
C ASN A 76 -5.89 -2.09 -11.49
N VAL A 77 -5.72 -0.78 -11.26
CA VAL A 77 -5.36 -0.24 -9.94
C VAL A 77 -6.61 0.26 -9.24
N GLU A 78 -6.87 -0.26 -8.05
CA GLU A 78 -7.97 0.14 -7.18
C GLU A 78 -7.39 0.72 -5.88
N VAL A 79 -7.93 1.84 -5.39
CA VAL A 79 -7.36 2.57 -4.25
C VAL A 79 -8.47 2.84 -3.24
N TYR A 80 -8.24 2.39 -2.02
CA TYR A 80 -9.17 2.48 -0.91
C TYR A 80 -8.48 3.05 0.34
N PHE A 81 -9.22 3.86 1.09
CA PHE A 81 -8.81 4.40 2.36
C PHE A 81 -9.64 3.81 3.50
N ILE A 82 -8.97 3.16 4.46
CA ILE A 82 -9.61 2.70 5.69
C ILE A 82 -9.73 3.92 6.61
N THR A 83 -10.95 4.37 6.85
CA THR A 83 -11.26 5.53 7.70
C THR A 83 -12.08 5.08 8.92
N PRO A 84 -12.25 5.93 9.95
CA PRO A 84 -13.17 5.64 11.04
C PRO A 84 -14.62 5.46 10.60
N PHE A 85 -14.98 5.93 9.41
CA PHE A 85 -16.34 5.92 8.88
C PHE A 85 -16.61 4.81 7.84
N GLY A 86 -15.63 3.94 7.60
CA GLY A 86 -15.72 2.93 6.54
C GLY A 86 -14.56 2.96 5.57
N LEU A 87 -14.73 2.21 4.49
CA LEU A 87 -13.79 2.14 3.39
C LEU A 87 -14.19 3.15 2.32
N VAL A 88 -13.32 4.12 2.07
CA VAL A 88 -13.57 5.25 1.15
C VAL A 88 -12.77 5.06 -0.13
N TRP A 89 -13.39 5.19 -1.30
CA TRP A 89 -12.69 5.13 -2.58
C TRP A 89 -11.89 6.41 -2.84
N GLU A 90 -10.85 6.34 -3.69
CA GLU A 90 -9.98 7.49 -3.94
C GLU A 90 -10.67 8.78 -4.40
N ASP A 91 -11.73 8.65 -5.19
CA ASP A 91 -12.46 9.77 -5.80
C ASP A 91 -13.67 10.20 -4.97
N GLU A 92 -14.00 9.45 -3.91
CA GLU A 92 -15.13 9.80 -3.05
C GLU A 92 -14.87 11.14 -2.32
N PRO A 93 -15.92 11.98 -2.21
CA PRO A 93 -15.80 13.25 -1.52
C PRO A 93 -15.56 13.01 -0.03
N LEU A 94 -14.68 13.81 0.55
CA LEU A 94 -14.38 13.76 1.96
C LEU A 94 -14.14 15.18 2.50
N VAL A 95 -14.37 15.37 3.80
CA VAL A 95 -13.98 16.58 4.53
C VAL A 95 -12.81 16.23 5.43
N PRO A 96 -11.73 17.05 5.46
CA PRO A 96 -10.61 16.79 6.36
C PRO A 96 -11.08 16.76 7.80
N TYR A 97 -10.69 15.75 8.57
CA TYR A 97 -11.03 15.61 9.98
C TYR A 97 -9.78 15.46 10.84
N ARG A 98 -9.89 15.87 12.11
CA ARG A 98 -8.74 16.05 13.00
C ARG A 98 -8.19 14.74 13.53
N GLU A 99 -9.04 13.90 14.12
CA GLU A 99 -8.65 12.63 14.73
C GLU A 99 -8.61 11.51 13.68
N CYS A 100 -7.54 10.71 13.63
CA CYS A 100 -7.42 9.57 12.72
C CYS A 100 -7.30 8.25 13.47
N LEU A 101 -7.32 7.12 12.76
CA LEU A 101 -7.25 5.78 13.37
C LEU A 101 -5.98 5.56 14.23
N ASP A 102 -4.89 6.29 13.98
CA ASP A 102 -3.71 6.24 14.84
C ASP A 102 -4.00 6.78 16.25
N THR A 103 -4.78 7.86 16.35
CA THR A 103 -5.06 8.57 17.62
C THR A 103 -6.19 7.98 18.46
N LEU A 104 -7.05 7.13 17.88
CA LEU A 104 -8.21 6.57 18.58
C LEU A 104 -7.85 5.38 19.47
N SER A 105 -8.59 5.19 20.56
CA SER A 105 -8.53 3.94 21.34
C SER A 105 -9.12 2.77 20.55
N ILE A 106 -8.76 1.54 20.93
CA ILE A 106 -9.30 0.33 20.29
C ILE A 106 -10.82 0.29 20.44
N ASP A 107 -11.36 0.62 21.61
CA ASP A 107 -12.81 0.63 21.86
C ASP A 107 -13.54 1.65 20.99
N LYS A 108 -12.94 2.84 20.78
CA LYS A 108 -13.53 3.87 19.89
C LYS A 108 -13.50 3.40 18.45
N ILE A 109 -12.43 2.74 17.99
CA ILE A 109 -12.36 2.17 16.63
C ILE A 109 -13.43 1.10 16.45
N ARG A 110 -13.53 0.12 17.37
CA ARG A 110 -14.56 -0.93 17.33
C ARG A 110 -15.97 -0.35 17.22
N ARG A 111 -16.27 0.63 18.07
CA ARG A 111 -17.58 1.29 18.07
C ARG A 111 -17.86 1.96 16.72
N LEU A 112 -16.91 2.71 16.18
CA LEU A 112 -17.10 3.41 14.90
C LEU A 112 -17.24 2.42 13.74
N PHE A 113 -16.40 1.39 13.70
CA PHE A 113 -16.47 0.35 12.67
C PHE A 113 -17.81 -0.39 12.70
N SER A 114 -18.36 -0.67 13.88
CA SER A 114 -19.70 -1.25 14.01
C SER A 114 -20.81 -0.30 13.57
N ILE A 115 -20.74 0.99 13.92
CA ILE A 115 -21.76 1.98 13.51
C ILE A 115 -21.81 2.13 11.98
N PHE A 116 -20.64 2.19 11.33
CA PHE A 116 -20.55 2.47 9.89
C PHE A 116 -20.35 1.22 9.02
N ASN A 117 -20.45 0.03 9.62
CA ASN A 117 -20.22 -1.25 8.97
C ASN A 117 -18.87 -1.34 8.21
N ALA A 118 -17.82 -0.73 8.79
CA ALA A 118 -16.53 -0.59 8.11
C ALA A 118 -15.82 -1.93 7.88
N GLU A 119 -16.02 -2.90 8.79
CA GLU A 119 -15.36 -4.21 8.74
C GLU A 119 -15.80 -5.01 7.52
N ASP A 120 -17.10 -5.07 7.25
CA ASP A 120 -17.68 -5.76 6.09
C ASP A 120 -17.08 -5.26 4.78
N TYR A 121 -17.01 -3.94 4.58
CA TYR A 121 -16.42 -3.38 3.35
C TYR A 121 -14.92 -3.71 3.21
N ILE A 122 -14.18 -3.76 4.31
CA ILE A 122 -12.76 -4.15 4.30
C ILE A 122 -12.65 -5.63 3.90
N TYR A 123 -13.47 -6.49 4.51
CA TYR A 123 -13.47 -7.92 4.23
C TYR A 123 -13.92 -8.22 2.80
N ASP A 124 -14.95 -7.57 2.28
CA ASP A 124 -15.41 -7.71 0.90
C ASP A 124 -14.27 -7.48 -0.12
N VAL A 125 -13.45 -6.46 0.10
CA VAL A 125 -12.30 -6.18 -0.79
C VAL A 125 -11.24 -7.27 -0.69
N LEU A 126 -10.94 -7.76 0.52
CA LEU A 126 -9.97 -8.85 0.72
C LEU A 126 -10.47 -10.18 0.15
N GLU A 127 -11.74 -10.50 0.34
CA GLU A 127 -12.42 -11.70 -0.14
C GLU A 127 -12.63 -11.69 -1.65
N SER A 128 -12.61 -10.51 -2.29
CA SER A 128 -12.55 -10.38 -3.76
C SER A 128 -11.24 -10.88 -4.38
N GLN A 129 -10.26 -11.28 -3.54
CA GLN A 129 -8.97 -11.87 -3.90
C GLN A 129 -8.20 -11.06 -4.95
N PRO A 130 -7.71 -9.85 -4.61
CA PRO A 130 -6.86 -9.08 -5.52
C PRO A 130 -5.60 -9.88 -5.87
N ASP A 131 -5.04 -9.65 -7.05
CA ASP A 131 -3.80 -10.32 -7.46
C ASP A 131 -2.60 -9.79 -6.67
N PHE A 132 -2.57 -8.48 -6.46
CA PHE A 132 -1.58 -7.75 -5.68
C PHE A 132 -2.29 -6.86 -4.67
N LEU A 133 -1.86 -6.91 -3.41
CA LEU A 133 -2.36 -6.09 -2.32
C LEU A 133 -1.22 -5.29 -1.69
N TYR A 134 -1.33 -3.97 -1.70
CA TYR A 134 -0.54 -3.09 -0.85
C TYR A 134 -1.42 -2.65 0.32
N LEU A 135 -1.16 -3.16 1.52
CA LEU A 135 -1.97 -2.89 2.71
C LEU A 135 -1.16 -2.09 3.72
N TYR A 136 -1.50 -0.81 3.90
CA TYR A 136 -0.92 0.02 4.97
C TYR A 136 -1.91 0.16 6.13
N VAL A 137 -1.55 -0.43 7.27
CA VAL A 137 -2.30 -0.33 8.54
C VAL A 137 -1.32 -0.21 9.70
N ASN A 138 -1.78 0.23 10.87
CA ASN A 138 -0.97 0.10 12.08
C ASN A 138 -1.23 -1.28 12.72
N THR A 139 -0.31 -1.70 13.59
CA THR A 139 -0.36 -3.03 14.24
C THR A 139 -1.64 -3.19 15.09
N LYS A 140 -2.18 -2.09 15.61
CA LYS A 140 -3.44 -2.05 16.38
C LYS A 140 -4.64 -2.46 15.50
N ILE A 141 -4.82 -1.84 14.34
CA ILE A 141 -5.90 -2.16 13.38
C ILE A 141 -5.72 -3.57 12.83
N LEU A 142 -4.48 -3.95 12.50
CA LEU A 142 -4.16 -5.28 11.98
C LEU A 142 -4.64 -6.40 12.91
N LYS A 143 -4.35 -6.25 14.22
CA LYS A 143 -4.76 -7.21 15.25
C LYS A 143 -6.26 -7.17 15.54
N LEU A 144 -6.84 -5.97 15.52
CA LEU A 144 -8.26 -5.77 15.77
C LEU A 144 -9.13 -6.52 14.75
N LEU A 145 -8.78 -6.40 13.47
CA LEU A 145 -9.54 -6.96 12.34
C LEU A 145 -9.02 -8.32 11.86
N ASP A 146 -7.95 -8.84 12.47
CA ASP A 146 -7.29 -10.09 12.08
C ASP A 146 -6.97 -10.21 10.57
N LEU A 147 -6.59 -9.10 9.93
CA LEU A 147 -6.54 -8.99 8.46
C LEU A 147 -5.63 -10.00 7.78
N ILE A 148 -4.59 -10.50 8.48
CA ILE A 148 -3.65 -11.49 7.93
C ILE A 148 -4.38 -12.78 7.54
N ASN A 149 -5.41 -13.17 8.29
CA ASN A 149 -6.14 -14.40 8.06
C ASN A 149 -7.12 -14.29 6.87
N TYR A 150 -7.64 -13.09 6.61
CA TYR A 150 -8.54 -12.81 5.49
C TYR A 150 -7.85 -12.64 4.14
N VAL A 151 -6.53 -12.38 4.12
CA VAL A 151 -5.77 -12.33 2.86
C VAL A 151 -5.73 -13.72 2.21
N SER A 152 -6.15 -13.84 0.94
CA SER A 152 -6.07 -15.10 0.18
C SER A 152 -4.61 -15.57 0.02
N LYS A 153 -4.40 -16.89 -0.08
CA LYS A 153 -3.06 -17.47 -0.37
C LYS A 153 -2.56 -17.08 -1.77
N GLU A 154 -3.48 -16.76 -2.68
CA GLU A 154 -3.19 -16.39 -4.07
C GLU A 154 -2.91 -14.88 -4.27
N THR A 155 -3.09 -14.09 -3.21
CA THR A 155 -2.86 -12.63 -3.22
C THR A 155 -1.44 -12.33 -2.78
N LEU A 156 -0.62 -11.75 -3.67
CA LEU A 156 0.68 -11.24 -3.27
C LEU A 156 0.48 -9.97 -2.43
N THR A 157 0.86 -10.01 -1.15
CA THR A 157 0.62 -8.92 -0.21
C THR A 157 1.91 -8.28 0.27
N ILE A 158 1.98 -6.96 0.15
CA ILE A 158 2.96 -6.10 0.79
C ILE A 158 2.26 -5.42 1.95
N LEU A 159 2.53 -5.91 3.16
CA LEU A 159 1.94 -5.42 4.40
C LEU A 159 2.85 -4.36 5.01
N VAL A 160 2.43 -3.10 4.96
CA VAL A 160 3.19 -1.96 5.45
C VAL A 160 2.68 -1.59 6.85
N LEU A 161 3.59 -1.61 7.82
CA LEU A 161 3.25 -1.44 9.23
C LEU A 161 4.09 -0.34 9.89
N ASP A 162 3.62 0.10 11.05
CA ASP A 162 4.33 0.96 11.98
C ASP A 162 5.49 0.23 12.69
N THR A 163 5.35 -1.07 12.95
CA THR A 163 6.36 -1.88 13.62
C THR A 163 6.57 -3.24 12.95
N GLY A 164 7.66 -3.92 13.34
CA GLY A 164 8.00 -5.22 12.79
C GLY A 164 7.01 -6.31 13.18
N LEU A 165 6.64 -7.12 12.18
CA LEU A 165 5.76 -8.26 12.35
C LEU A 165 6.35 -9.46 11.60
N PHE A 166 6.34 -10.61 12.26
CA PHE A 166 6.67 -11.87 11.64
C PHE A 166 5.41 -12.52 11.05
N THR A 167 5.49 -12.99 9.81
CA THR A 167 4.42 -13.72 9.13
C THR A 167 4.95 -15.03 8.58
N ASN A 168 4.23 -16.12 8.86
CA ASN A 168 4.51 -17.45 8.32
C ASN A 168 3.97 -17.64 6.89
N ARG A 169 3.25 -16.65 6.35
CA ARG A 169 2.60 -16.76 5.05
C ARG A 169 3.55 -16.34 3.92
N PRO A 170 3.89 -17.23 2.98
CA PRO A 170 4.91 -16.96 1.96
C PRO A 170 4.50 -15.88 0.94
N ASN A 171 3.19 -15.64 0.79
CA ASN A 171 2.63 -14.61 -0.08
C ASN A 171 2.56 -13.23 0.57
N ILE A 172 2.91 -13.09 1.85
CA ILE A 172 2.85 -11.83 2.60
C ILE A 172 4.25 -11.38 3.00
N LYS A 173 4.63 -10.16 2.63
CA LYS A 173 5.84 -9.50 3.12
C LYS A 173 5.48 -8.33 4.01
N ALA A 174 5.76 -8.45 5.31
CA ALA A 174 5.71 -7.31 6.22
C ALA A 174 6.92 -6.40 5.99
N VAL A 175 6.67 -5.10 5.87
CA VAL A 175 7.69 -4.04 5.77
C VAL A 175 7.36 -2.91 6.74
N TYR A 176 8.37 -2.34 7.36
CA TYR A 176 8.23 -1.30 8.39
C TYR A 176 9.50 -0.44 8.41
N PRO A 177 9.44 0.80 8.93
CA PRO A 177 10.57 1.74 8.92
C PRO A 177 11.66 1.37 9.95
N SER A 178 12.32 0.22 9.78
CA SER A 178 13.43 -0.18 10.64
C SER A 178 14.66 0.71 10.41
N SER A 179 15.49 0.90 11.44
CA SER A 179 16.72 1.69 11.33
C SER A 179 17.65 1.18 10.23
N SER A 180 17.74 -0.14 10.04
CA SER A 180 18.53 -0.75 8.97
C SER A 180 17.98 -0.40 7.58
N LEU A 181 16.67 -0.57 7.36
CA LEU A 181 16.04 -0.28 6.08
C LEU A 181 16.09 1.21 5.74
N LEU A 182 15.81 2.09 6.71
CA LEU A 182 15.90 3.54 6.52
C LEU A 182 17.33 4.00 6.22
N THR A 183 18.34 3.38 6.84
CA THR A 183 19.76 3.67 6.55
C THR A 183 20.12 3.29 5.12
N ILE A 184 19.64 2.13 4.65
CA ILE A 184 19.82 1.70 3.26
C ILE A 184 19.15 2.72 2.31
N PHE A 185 17.89 3.09 2.55
CA PHE A 185 17.19 4.08 1.73
C PHE A 185 17.93 5.43 1.67
N LYS A 186 18.37 5.95 2.83
CA LYS A 186 19.13 7.20 2.90
C LYS A 186 20.45 7.12 2.14
N LYS A 187 21.19 6.01 2.26
CA LYS A 187 22.46 5.78 1.54
C LYS A 187 22.28 5.89 0.02
N TYR A 188 21.15 5.42 -0.50
CA TYR A 188 20.85 5.46 -1.93
C TYR A 188 20.09 6.72 -2.38
N GLY A 189 19.93 7.73 -1.51
CA GLY A 189 19.36 9.03 -1.85
C GLY A 189 17.83 9.09 -1.83
N LEU A 190 17.17 8.05 -1.32
CA LEU A 190 15.72 8.07 -1.10
C LEU A 190 15.40 8.94 0.12
N LYS A 191 14.51 9.92 -0.07
CA LYS A 191 13.98 10.75 1.01
C LYS A 191 12.88 10.01 1.79
N ILE A 192 13.16 8.77 2.22
CA ILE A 192 12.26 7.93 3.02
C ILE A 192 12.68 8.02 4.49
N ASN A 193 11.72 8.33 5.35
CA ASN A 193 11.84 8.31 6.81
C ASN A 193 10.60 7.64 7.41
N SER A 194 10.57 7.46 8.73
CA SER A 194 9.41 6.84 9.41
C SER A 194 8.10 7.59 9.17
N ASP A 195 8.18 8.90 8.99
CA ASP A 195 7.01 9.79 8.86
C ASP A 195 6.39 9.77 7.47
N ASN A 196 7.07 9.32 6.42
CA ASN A 196 6.55 9.21 5.06
C ASN A 196 6.70 7.80 4.46
N PHE A 197 7.12 6.83 5.28
CA PHE A 197 7.49 5.49 4.86
C PHE A 197 6.47 4.83 3.93
N PRO A 198 5.16 4.79 4.25
CA PRO A 198 4.19 4.10 3.40
C PRO A 198 4.09 4.71 2.00
N GLY A 199 3.80 6.00 1.89
CA GLY A 199 3.66 6.66 0.59
C GLY A 199 4.94 6.57 -0.25
N ALA A 200 6.09 6.79 0.39
CA ALA A 200 7.36 6.79 -0.31
C ALA A 200 7.86 5.38 -0.69
N PHE A 201 7.53 4.35 0.11
CA PHE A 201 7.81 2.95 -0.23
C PHE A 201 6.93 2.47 -1.39
N LEU A 202 5.64 2.85 -1.42
CA LEU A 202 4.76 2.56 -2.55
C LEU A 202 5.27 3.23 -3.84
N LEU A 203 5.76 4.47 -3.75
CA LEU A 203 6.39 5.16 -4.88
C LEU A 203 7.65 4.42 -5.37
N TYR A 204 8.51 3.99 -4.46
CA TYR A 204 9.68 3.17 -4.81
C TYR A 204 9.26 1.87 -5.52
N LEU A 205 8.29 1.13 -4.98
CA LEU A 205 7.77 -0.09 -5.59
C LEU A 205 7.23 0.17 -7.00
N SER A 206 6.50 1.28 -7.17
CA SER A 206 5.93 1.68 -8.46
C SER A 206 7.00 1.98 -9.49
N LYS A 207 8.08 2.69 -9.09
CA LYS A 207 9.25 2.94 -9.95
C LYS A 207 9.95 1.64 -10.36
N LEU A 208 10.10 0.71 -9.42
CA LEU A 208 10.69 -0.60 -9.69
C LEU A 208 9.87 -1.37 -10.74
N LEU A 209 8.55 -1.49 -10.55
CA LEU A 209 7.65 -2.17 -11.48
C LEU A 209 7.62 -1.48 -12.85
N TYR A 210 7.58 -0.15 -12.87
CA TYR A 210 7.62 0.65 -14.10
C TYR A 210 8.87 0.34 -14.93
N ARG A 211 10.03 0.33 -14.27
CA ARG A 211 11.30 0.03 -14.92
C ARG A 211 11.39 -1.40 -15.42
N LEU A 212 10.94 -2.38 -14.62
CA LEU A 212 10.89 -3.77 -15.06
C LEU A 212 10.02 -3.92 -16.30
N SER A 213 8.87 -3.26 -16.33
CA SER A 213 7.99 -3.26 -17.50
C SER A 213 8.67 -2.68 -18.73
N PHE A 214 9.36 -1.55 -18.57
CA PHE A 214 10.08 -0.88 -19.65
C PHE A 214 11.23 -1.75 -20.21
N GLU A 215 12.07 -2.31 -19.34
CA GLU A 215 13.23 -3.12 -19.77
C GLU A 215 12.82 -4.49 -20.34
N MET A 216 11.74 -5.11 -19.84
CA MET A 216 11.28 -6.42 -20.31
C MET A 216 10.41 -6.33 -21.57
N GLY A 217 9.68 -5.22 -21.74
CA GLY A 217 8.54 -5.13 -22.65
C GLY A 217 7.29 -5.79 -22.09
N SER A 218 6.11 -5.36 -22.56
CA SER A 218 4.82 -5.68 -21.92
C SER A 218 4.53 -7.17 -21.80
N ARG A 219 4.82 -7.98 -22.84
CA ARG A 219 4.53 -9.42 -22.83
C ARG A 219 5.37 -10.16 -21.78
N LYS A 220 6.68 -9.94 -21.78
CA LYS A 220 7.60 -10.58 -20.82
C LYS A 220 7.34 -10.10 -19.39
N PHE A 221 6.91 -8.84 -19.24
CA PHE A 221 6.51 -8.31 -17.94
C PHE A 221 5.26 -9.01 -17.39
N LEU A 222 4.24 -9.28 -18.23
CA LEU A 222 3.07 -10.06 -17.83
C LEU A 222 3.45 -11.49 -17.43
N GLU A 223 4.31 -12.15 -18.20
CA GLU A 223 4.84 -13.48 -17.87
C GLU A 223 5.62 -13.47 -16.54
N TYR A 224 6.41 -12.42 -16.30
CA TYR A 224 7.11 -12.21 -15.04
C TYR A 224 6.14 -12.06 -13.87
N LEU A 225 5.11 -11.22 -13.99
CA LEU A 225 4.10 -11.05 -12.94
C LEU A 225 3.35 -12.35 -12.64
N GLN A 226 3.04 -13.16 -13.65
CA GLN A 226 2.43 -14.47 -13.44
C GLN A 226 3.35 -15.41 -12.65
N ARG A 227 4.66 -15.40 -12.95
CA ARG A 227 5.65 -16.17 -12.18
C ARG A 227 5.76 -15.65 -10.74
N VAL A 228 5.72 -14.34 -10.54
CA VAL A 228 5.75 -13.72 -9.21
C VAL A 228 4.55 -14.18 -8.37
N LYS A 229 3.35 -14.26 -8.94
CA LYS A 229 2.18 -14.80 -8.22
C LYS A 229 2.39 -16.24 -7.77
N ASN A 230 2.91 -17.09 -8.66
CA ASN A 230 3.12 -18.51 -8.38
C ASN A 230 4.30 -18.77 -7.42
N SER A 231 5.30 -17.88 -7.41
CA SER A 231 6.50 -18.00 -6.58
C SER A 231 6.92 -16.62 -6.03
N PRO A 232 6.24 -16.13 -4.98
CA PRO A 232 6.37 -14.74 -4.52
C PRO A 232 7.67 -14.43 -3.79
N LYS A 233 8.32 -15.45 -3.22
CA LYS A 233 9.48 -15.31 -2.31
C LYS A 233 10.60 -14.45 -2.91
N ASP A 234 10.91 -14.64 -4.19
CA ASP A 234 12.02 -13.96 -4.85
C ASP A 234 11.73 -12.50 -5.11
N PHE A 235 10.50 -12.21 -5.56
CA PHE A 235 10.04 -10.84 -5.72
C PHE A 235 9.98 -10.10 -4.38
N LEU A 236 9.44 -10.74 -3.34
CA LEU A 236 9.34 -10.14 -2.01
C LEU A 236 10.70 -9.87 -1.36
N ALA A 237 11.73 -10.67 -1.69
CA ALA A 237 13.11 -10.38 -1.30
C ALA A 237 13.68 -9.22 -2.13
N LEU A 238 13.47 -9.24 -3.45
CA LEU A 238 13.91 -8.22 -4.40
C LEU A 238 13.46 -6.81 -4.00
N ILE A 239 12.17 -6.61 -3.70
CA ILE A 239 11.61 -5.29 -3.36
C ILE A 239 12.17 -4.69 -2.06
N THR A 240 12.88 -5.47 -1.24
CA THR A 240 13.51 -4.98 -0.02
C THR A 240 15.04 -5.00 -0.09
N SER A 241 15.61 -5.36 -1.24
CA SER A 241 17.05 -5.52 -1.39
C SER A 241 17.76 -4.17 -1.62
N PRO A 242 18.94 -3.94 -0.99
CA PRO A 242 19.79 -2.77 -1.26
C PRO A 242 20.11 -2.55 -2.74
N GLU A 243 20.28 -3.64 -3.48
CA GLU A 243 20.67 -3.62 -4.89
C GLU A 243 19.51 -3.14 -5.77
N SER A 244 18.28 -3.62 -5.54
CA SER A 244 17.11 -3.10 -6.23
C SER A 244 16.97 -1.60 -6.04
N LEU A 245 17.28 -1.10 -4.85
CA LEU A 245 17.27 0.33 -4.53
C LEU A 245 18.36 1.10 -5.28
N TYR A 246 19.57 0.55 -5.33
CA TYR A 246 20.67 1.12 -6.10
C TYR A 246 20.30 1.26 -7.58
N TYR A 247 19.77 0.21 -8.20
CA TYR A 247 19.37 0.28 -9.60
C TYR A 247 18.28 1.31 -9.80
N VAL A 248 17.17 1.23 -9.05
CA VAL A 248 16.03 2.15 -9.20
C VAL A 248 16.42 3.62 -9.06
N GLU A 249 17.33 3.97 -8.15
CA GLU A 249 17.60 5.38 -7.84
C GLU A 249 18.94 5.93 -8.35
N LYS A 250 20.02 5.14 -8.30
CA LYS A 250 21.37 5.63 -8.62
C LYS A 250 21.85 5.20 -10.00
N ALA A 251 21.71 3.93 -10.34
CA ALA A 251 22.16 3.38 -11.63
C ALA A 251 21.01 3.32 -12.63
N ARG A 252 20.34 4.45 -12.88
CA ARG A 252 19.13 4.54 -13.72
C ARG A 252 19.38 4.16 -15.18
N ASP A 253 20.62 4.30 -15.62
CA ASP A 253 21.15 3.98 -16.94
C ASP A 253 21.55 2.50 -17.10
N GLN A 254 21.67 1.74 -16.00
CA GLN A 254 22.09 0.33 -16.03
C GLN A 254 20.88 -0.62 -16.02
N SER A 255 20.93 -1.76 -16.70
CA SER A 255 19.77 -2.67 -16.69
C SER A 255 19.56 -3.35 -15.33
N ILE A 256 18.37 -3.19 -14.75
CA ILE A 256 17.98 -3.90 -13.51
C ILE A 256 17.82 -5.41 -13.76
N LEU A 257 17.55 -5.82 -14.99
CA LEU A 257 17.42 -7.23 -15.37
C LEU A 257 18.74 -8.01 -15.20
N ARG A 258 19.90 -7.35 -15.30
CA ARG A 258 21.21 -7.98 -15.05
C ARG A 258 21.30 -8.46 -13.61
N PHE A 259 20.85 -7.64 -12.66
CA PHE A 259 20.82 -8.00 -11.25
C PHE A 259 19.83 -9.14 -10.96
N ILE A 260 18.63 -9.08 -11.53
CA ILE A 260 17.61 -10.13 -11.33
C ILE A 260 18.10 -11.48 -11.86
N ARG A 261 18.78 -11.52 -13.01
CA ARG A 261 19.38 -12.75 -13.55
C ARG A 261 20.48 -13.30 -12.65
N ALA A 262 21.39 -12.43 -12.18
CA ALA A 262 22.46 -12.84 -11.26
C ALA A 262 21.93 -13.41 -9.93
N MET A 263 20.81 -12.88 -9.42
CA MET A 263 20.13 -13.46 -8.24
C MET A 263 19.53 -14.85 -8.51
N GLY A 264 19.08 -15.13 -9.73
CA GLY A 264 18.62 -16.46 -10.14
C GLY A 264 19.79 -17.44 -10.26
N GLU A 265 20.85 -17.07 -10.97
CA GLU A 265 22.01 -17.93 -11.27
C GLU A 265 22.82 -18.33 -10.02
N ASN A 266 22.98 -17.42 -9.05
CA ASN A 266 23.71 -17.73 -7.82
C ASN A 266 22.98 -18.75 -6.93
N ARG A 267 21.65 -18.83 -7.02
CA ARG A 267 20.85 -19.77 -6.22
C ARG A 267 20.73 -21.15 -6.85
N ASP A 268 20.74 -21.24 -8.18
CA ASP A 268 20.81 -22.54 -8.85
C ASP A 268 22.13 -23.25 -8.54
N LYS A 269 23.21 -22.48 -8.37
CA LYS A 269 24.52 -22.98 -7.87
C LYS A 269 24.49 -23.40 -6.40
N GLU A 270 23.78 -22.67 -5.53
CA GLU A 270 23.63 -23.08 -4.12
C GLU A 270 22.80 -24.36 -3.98
N LYS A 271 21.74 -24.53 -4.77
CA LYS A 271 20.93 -25.77 -4.78
C LYS A 271 21.69 -26.97 -5.36
N SER A 272 22.56 -26.77 -6.36
CA SER A 272 23.38 -27.86 -6.90
C SER A 272 24.45 -28.34 -5.91
N ASN A 273 24.95 -27.45 -5.05
CA ASN A 273 25.96 -27.79 -4.05
C ASN A 273 25.39 -28.46 -2.78
N TYR A 274 24.09 -28.36 -2.54
CA TYR A 274 23.41 -29.07 -1.43
C TYR A 274 22.94 -30.48 -1.79
N ASN A 275 22.98 -30.84 -3.09
CA ASN A 275 22.61 -32.17 -3.60
C ASN A 275 23.85 -33.00 -4.01
N GLN A 276 25.04 -32.61 -3.54
CA GLN A 276 26.29 -33.38 -3.60
C GLN A 276 26.70 -33.75 -2.19
#